data_AF-A0A6A8LD27-F1
#
_entry.id   AF-A0A6A8LD27-F1
#
_cell.length_a   1.000
_cell.length_b   1.000
_cell.length_c   1.000
_cell.angle_alpha   90.00
_cell.angle_beta   90.00
_cell.angle_gamma   90.00
#
_symmetry.space_group_name_H-M   'P 1'
#
loop_
_entity.id
_entity.type
_entity.pdbx_description
1 polymer ?
#
loop_
_entity_poly.entity_id
_entity_poly.type
_entity_poly.pdbx_seq_one_letter_code
_entity_poly.pdbx_strand_id
1 'polypeptide(L)'
;MKHIIEDLAEARLHYLINGTEMRQNGQAGDLEVLTRKKELFEKRKVDIVKAKAKAVIVKSSLEDDGTLCVMYTIHFEYLCKEHDGHLYLEEQIEERTAFLYDELLIKDREVKKKPAGFSDGNSVIEYERSEREDFGRAFQYDRLAAVQYAEKFWNKRNPAYKNFSDNCTNFISQCLHAGKAPMRGHPNRGSGWWMKASSWSYSWTVAHSMKMYLAQSKAGLRAVQVSRAEELMPGDIICYDFEGDGRFNHTAIVVAKDKSNMPLVNAQTYDSRMRYWSYEDSTAYTPSIRYAFFHITDDTTKE
;
A
#
# COMPACT_ATOMS: atom_id res chain seq x y z
N MET A 1 30.57 -1.08 -0.42
CA MET A 1 29.24 -0.82 0.21
C MET A 1 28.11 -0.61 -0.81
N LYS A 2 28.08 0.49 -1.59
CA LYS A 2 26.98 0.73 -2.56
C LYS A 2 26.85 -0.39 -3.60
N HIS A 3 27.98 -0.83 -4.17
CA HIS A 3 28.02 -1.93 -5.13
C HIS A 3 27.45 -3.24 -4.54
N ILE A 4 27.71 -3.57 -3.27
CA ILE A 4 27.19 -4.78 -2.60
C ILE A 4 25.64 -4.77 -2.58
N ILE A 5 25.04 -3.60 -2.32
CA ILE A 5 23.58 -3.45 -2.31
C ILE A 5 23.01 -3.52 -3.73
N GLU A 6 23.71 -2.92 -4.71
CA GLU A 6 23.34 -2.99 -6.12
C GLU A 6 23.42 -4.44 -6.66
N ASP A 7 24.50 -5.16 -6.36
CA ASP A 7 24.70 -6.57 -6.71
C ASP A 7 23.62 -7.46 -6.08
N LEU A 8 23.25 -7.20 -4.81
CA LEU A 8 22.14 -7.91 -4.15
C LEU A 8 20.81 -7.66 -4.87
N ALA A 9 20.54 -6.40 -5.25
CA ALA A 9 19.33 -6.04 -5.97
C ALA A 9 19.27 -6.71 -7.35
N GLU A 10 20.37 -6.71 -8.09
CA GLU A 10 20.50 -7.39 -9.37
C GLU A 10 20.29 -8.91 -9.23
N ALA A 11 20.87 -9.53 -8.20
CA ALA A 11 20.67 -10.95 -7.92
C ALA A 11 19.19 -11.30 -7.65
N ARG A 12 18.47 -10.45 -6.90
CA ARG A 12 17.02 -10.61 -6.68
C ARG A 12 16.22 -10.51 -7.97
N LEU A 13 16.52 -9.52 -8.81
CA LEU A 13 15.85 -9.36 -10.12
C LEU A 13 16.15 -10.54 -11.05
N HIS A 14 17.40 -11.00 -11.09
CA HIS A 14 17.80 -12.18 -11.87
C HIS A 14 17.06 -13.44 -11.41
N TYR A 15 16.88 -13.63 -10.10
CA TYR A 15 16.09 -14.73 -9.56
C TYR A 15 14.63 -14.68 -10.03
N LEU A 16 14.00 -13.50 -9.93
CA LEU A 16 12.60 -13.30 -10.35
C LEU A 16 12.39 -13.53 -11.85
N ILE A 17 13.32 -13.07 -12.70
CA ILE A 17 13.15 -13.11 -14.17
C ILE A 17 13.63 -14.44 -14.77
N ASN A 18 14.80 -14.93 -14.36
CA ASN A 18 15.49 -16.04 -15.03
C ASN A 18 15.46 -17.35 -14.24
N GLY A 19 15.02 -17.33 -12.98
CA GLY A 19 14.94 -18.53 -12.14
C GLY A 19 16.27 -19.17 -11.77
N THR A 20 17.40 -18.51 -12.03
CA THR A 20 18.73 -18.95 -11.59
C THR A 20 18.85 -18.89 -10.07
N GLU A 21 19.49 -19.89 -9.46
CA GLU A 21 19.74 -19.93 -8.02
C GLU A 21 20.39 -18.63 -7.52
N MET A 22 19.80 -18.01 -6.49
CA MET A 22 20.52 -17.01 -5.71
C MET A 22 21.67 -17.74 -5.01
N ARG A 23 22.93 -17.31 -5.26
CA ARG A 23 24.09 -17.86 -4.55
C ARG A 23 23.81 -17.79 -3.05
N GLN A 24 23.64 -18.95 -2.42
CA GLN A 24 23.40 -19.07 -1.00
C GLN A 24 24.59 -18.50 -0.25
N ASN A 25 24.53 -17.23 0.15
CA ASN A 25 25.33 -16.68 1.21
C ASN A 25 24.58 -15.47 1.77
N GLY A 26 23.94 -15.67 2.93
CA GLY A 26 23.39 -14.58 3.73
C GLY A 26 21.90 -14.27 3.51
N GLN A 27 21.07 -15.13 4.10
CA GLN A 27 19.80 -14.80 4.77
C GLN A 27 18.46 -14.98 4.04
N ALA A 28 17.78 -16.03 4.52
CA ALA A 28 16.44 -16.52 4.21
C ALA A 28 15.26 -15.57 4.49
N GLY A 29 15.46 -14.25 4.59
CA GLY A 29 14.36 -13.32 4.92
C GLY A 29 13.42 -13.04 3.75
N ASP A 30 13.97 -12.85 2.54
CA ASP A 30 13.19 -12.40 1.40
C ASP A 30 13.07 -13.43 0.28
N LEU A 31 13.87 -14.51 0.31
CA LEU A 31 13.78 -15.53 -0.74
C LEU A 31 12.36 -16.07 -0.83
N GLU A 32 11.71 -16.32 0.31
CA GLU A 32 10.32 -16.77 0.34
C GLU A 32 9.35 -15.75 -0.28
N VAL A 33 9.58 -14.45 -0.05
CA VAL A 33 8.79 -13.36 -0.64
C VAL A 33 8.97 -13.32 -2.16
N LEU A 34 10.22 -13.43 -2.63
CA LEU A 34 10.54 -13.46 -4.05
C LEU A 34 10.00 -14.72 -4.73
N THR A 35 10.07 -15.88 -4.07
CA THR A 35 9.47 -17.13 -4.55
C THR A 35 7.97 -16.98 -4.70
N ARG A 36 7.26 -16.48 -3.67
CA ARG A 36 5.81 -16.23 -3.75
C ARG A 36 5.48 -15.23 -4.86
N LYS A 37 6.28 -14.17 -5.03
CA LYS A 37 6.12 -13.22 -6.13
C LYS A 37 6.22 -13.94 -7.48
N LYS A 38 7.27 -14.72 -7.70
CA LYS A 38 7.48 -15.49 -8.92
C LYS A 38 6.31 -16.44 -9.20
N GLU A 39 5.91 -17.25 -8.22
CA GLU A 39 4.77 -18.17 -8.31
C GLU A 39 3.47 -17.42 -8.63
N LEU A 40 3.28 -16.23 -8.07
CA LEU A 40 2.11 -15.39 -8.33
C LEU A 40 2.08 -14.88 -9.78
N PHE A 41 3.22 -14.44 -10.33
CA PHE A 41 3.34 -14.05 -11.73
C PHE A 41 3.07 -15.25 -12.67
N GLU A 42 3.65 -16.41 -12.37
CA GLU A 42 3.43 -17.66 -13.11
C GLU A 42 1.95 -18.08 -13.11
N LYS A 43 1.30 -18.10 -11.92
CA LYS A 43 -0.12 -18.43 -11.75
C LYS A 43 -1.04 -17.52 -12.56
N ARG A 44 -0.68 -16.25 -12.67
CA ARG A 44 -1.43 -15.22 -13.41
C ARG A 44 -1.11 -15.19 -14.91
N LYS A 45 -0.10 -15.96 -15.36
CA LYS A 45 0.43 -15.91 -16.73
C LYS A 45 0.85 -14.50 -17.13
N VAL A 46 1.58 -13.84 -16.23
CA VAL A 46 2.15 -12.50 -16.44
C VAL A 46 3.66 -12.62 -16.43
N ASP A 47 4.31 -12.16 -17.50
CA ASP A 47 5.76 -12.17 -17.64
C ASP A 47 6.37 -10.84 -17.18
N ILE A 48 7.45 -10.90 -16.40
CA ILE A 48 8.28 -9.72 -16.15
C ILE A 48 9.27 -9.59 -17.32
N VAL A 49 8.93 -8.79 -18.32
CA VAL A 49 9.77 -8.65 -19.53
C VAL A 49 10.98 -7.74 -19.32
N LYS A 50 10.93 -6.88 -18.30
CA LYS A 50 12.04 -6.03 -17.86
C LYS A 50 11.84 -5.64 -16.41
N ALA A 51 12.91 -5.64 -15.62
CA ALA A 51 12.90 -5.05 -14.30
C ALA A 51 14.10 -4.13 -14.08
N LYS A 52 13.95 -3.20 -13.14
CA LYS A 52 15.02 -2.33 -12.66
C LYS A 52 14.92 -2.19 -11.15
N ALA A 53 16.07 -2.02 -10.51
CA ALA A 53 16.16 -1.70 -9.10
C ALA A 53 17.13 -0.54 -8.93
N LYS A 54 16.75 0.48 -8.14
CA LYS A 54 17.60 1.61 -7.81
C LYS A 54 17.68 1.77 -6.30
N ALA A 55 18.86 1.52 -5.75
CA ALA A 55 19.14 1.70 -4.32
C ALA A 55 19.72 3.10 -4.03
N VAL A 56 19.29 3.70 -2.92
CA VAL A 56 19.82 4.97 -2.39
C VAL A 56 20.14 4.78 -0.92
N ILE A 57 21.41 4.96 -0.55
CA ILE A 57 21.84 4.89 0.85
C ILE A 57 21.30 6.13 1.58
N VAL A 58 20.58 5.89 2.67
CA VAL A 58 19.98 6.92 3.53
C VAL A 58 20.92 7.26 4.68
N LYS A 59 21.47 6.24 5.33
CA LYS A 59 22.36 6.39 6.50
C LYS A 59 23.26 5.17 6.63
N SER A 60 24.46 5.35 7.16
CA SER A 60 25.31 4.25 7.61
C SER A 60 25.89 4.55 9.00
N SER A 61 26.11 3.51 9.81
CA SER A 61 26.78 3.57 11.12
C SER A 61 27.67 2.35 11.32
N LEU A 62 28.81 2.54 11.97
CA LEU A 62 29.70 1.46 12.40
C LEU A 62 29.38 1.14 13.87
N GLU A 63 29.08 -0.12 14.15
CA GLU A 63 28.86 -0.63 15.50
C GLU A 63 30.20 -0.98 16.16
N ASP A 64 30.21 -1.12 17.50
CA ASP A 64 31.42 -1.36 18.29
C ASP A 64 32.13 -2.69 17.93
N ASP A 65 31.38 -3.66 17.41
CA ASP A 65 31.90 -4.96 16.98
C ASP A 65 32.52 -4.95 15.57
N GLY A 66 32.55 -3.78 14.91
CA GLY A 66 33.04 -3.61 13.54
C GLY A 66 31.98 -3.85 12.46
N THR A 67 30.73 -4.16 12.83
CA THR A 67 29.62 -4.31 11.89
C THR A 67 29.20 -2.96 11.34
N LEU A 68 29.11 -2.84 10.02
CA LEU A 68 28.58 -1.69 9.33
C LEU A 68 27.07 -1.87 9.09
N CYS A 69 26.24 -1.05 9.74
CA CYS A 69 24.80 -0.99 9.54
C CYS A 69 24.48 0.07 8.46
N VAL A 70 23.77 -0.31 7.41
CA VAL A 70 23.43 0.55 6.27
C VAL A 70 21.93 0.56 6.05
N MET A 71 21.32 1.73 6.23
CA MET A 71 19.93 1.99 5.89
C MET A 71 19.86 2.54 4.47
N TYR A 72 18.99 1.97 3.64
CA TYR A 72 18.81 2.39 2.26
C TYR A 72 17.35 2.26 1.83
N THR A 73 16.97 3.03 0.81
CA THR A 73 15.73 2.80 0.06
C THR A 73 16.06 2.09 -1.24
N ILE A 74 15.16 1.23 -1.70
CA ILE A 74 15.26 0.59 -3.01
C ILE A 74 13.95 0.75 -3.76
N HIS A 75 14.02 1.25 -4.99
CA HIS A 75 12.88 1.37 -5.89
C HIS A 75 12.96 0.26 -6.94
N PHE A 76 11.99 -0.64 -6.93
CA PHE A 76 11.80 -1.67 -7.93
C PHE A 76 10.76 -1.24 -8.96
N GLU A 77 11.08 -1.43 -10.23
CA GLU A 77 10.19 -1.20 -11.37
C GLU A 77 10.10 -2.48 -12.18
N TYR A 78 8.90 -3.01 -12.39
CA TYR A 78 8.64 -4.22 -13.16
C TYR A 78 7.73 -3.89 -14.36
N LEU A 79 8.27 -4.04 -15.58
CA LEU A 79 7.46 -4.00 -16.79
C LEU A 79 6.85 -5.38 -16.98
N CYS A 80 5.56 -5.47 -16.71
CA CYS A 80 4.78 -6.69 -16.70
C CYS A 80 4.03 -6.81 -18.03
N LYS A 81 4.04 -8.01 -18.62
CA LYS A 81 3.32 -8.35 -19.84
C LYS A 81 2.30 -9.43 -19.57
N GLU A 82 1.03 -9.13 -19.81
CA GLU A 82 -0.06 -10.08 -19.69
C GLU A 82 -0.18 -10.97 -20.93
N HIS A 83 -0.96 -12.05 -20.81
CA HIS A 83 -1.14 -13.06 -21.85
C HIS A 83 -1.67 -12.52 -23.20
N ASP A 84 -2.41 -11.41 -23.20
CA ASP A 84 -2.90 -10.73 -24.42
C ASP A 84 -1.89 -9.74 -25.02
N GLY A 85 -0.71 -9.59 -24.39
CA GLY A 85 0.33 -8.66 -24.77
C GLY A 85 0.21 -7.27 -24.16
N HIS A 86 -0.80 -7.00 -23.33
CA HIS A 86 -0.92 -5.75 -22.59
C HIS A 86 0.25 -5.57 -21.62
N LEU A 87 0.74 -4.33 -21.55
CA LEU A 87 1.86 -3.95 -20.71
C LEU A 87 1.40 -3.00 -19.61
N TYR A 88 1.86 -3.24 -18.40
CA TYR A 88 1.71 -2.30 -17.28
C TYR A 88 3.01 -2.24 -16.47
N LEU A 89 3.16 -1.15 -15.71
CA LEU A 89 4.32 -0.92 -14.85
C LEU A 89 3.89 -1.07 -13.39
N GLU A 90 4.40 -2.10 -12.73
CA GLU A 90 4.30 -2.28 -11.28
C GLU A 90 5.54 -1.68 -10.60
N GLU A 91 5.33 -0.91 -9.54
CA GLU A 91 6.42 -0.25 -8.81
C GLU A 91 6.31 -0.49 -7.30
N GLN A 92 7.45 -0.63 -6.64
CA GLN A 92 7.52 -0.82 -5.19
C GLN A 92 8.74 -0.10 -4.62
N ILE A 93 8.55 0.63 -3.52
CA ILE A 93 9.65 1.21 -2.75
C ILE A 93 9.73 0.55 -1.39
N GLU A 94 10.90 0.01 -1.08
CA GLU A 94 11.20 -0.60 0.21
C GLU A 94 12.24 0.23 0.97
N GLU A 95 12.05 0.34 2.28
CA GLU A 95 13.10 0.80 3.20
C GLU A 95 13.75 -0.41 3.81
N ARG A 96 15.08 -0.47 3.77
CA ARG A 96 15.84 -1.68 4.12
C ARG A 96 17.03 -1.36 5.01
N THR A 97 17.48 -2.37 5.75
CA THR A 97 18.69 -2.29 6.56
C THR A 97 19.57 -3.50 6.26
N ALA A 98 20.78 -3.23 5.78
CA ALA A 98 21.83 -4.20 5.57
C ALA A 98 22.88 -4.12 6.68
N PHE A 99 23.45 -5.27 7.04
CA PHE A 99 24.56 -5.40 7.99
C PHE A 99 25.72 -6.04 7.26
N LEU A 100 26.87 -5.37 7.28
CA LEU A 100 28.08 -5.81 6.60
C LEU A 100 29.21 -5.96 7.60
N TYR A 101 30.05 -6.97 7.43
CA TYR A 101 31.27 -7.17 8.21
C TYR A 101 32.39 -7.52 7.24
N ASP A 102 33.50 -6.78 7.28
CA ASP A 102 34.64 -6.97 6.36
C ASP A 102 34.22 -7.06 4.88
N GLU A 103 33.40 -6.09 4.44
CA GLU A 103 32.80 -6.02 3.10
C GLU A 103 31.90 -7.21 2.69
N LEU A 104 31.60 -8.14 3.60
CA LEU A 104 30.66 -9.22 3.37
C LEU A 104 29.27 -8.83 3.86
N LEU A 105 28.25 -9.06 3.02
CA LEU A 105 26.85 -8.91 3.43
C LEU A 105 26.47 -10.03 4.40
N ILE A 106 26.27 -9.68 5.66
CA ILE A 106 25.86 -10.63 6.70
C ILE A 106 24.34 -10.78 6.72
N LYS A 107 23.61 -9.67 6.61
CA LYS A 107 22.14 -9.57 6.74
C LYS A 107 21.58 -8.48 5.87
N ASP A 108 20.42 -8.71 5.29
CA ASP A 108 19.58 -7.65 4.73
C ASP A 108 18.11 -7.92 5.08
N ARG A 109 17.37 -6.88 5.44
CA ARG A 109 15.94 -6.99 5.78
C ARG A 109 15.17 -5.73 5.47
N GLU A 110 13.91 -5.89 5.11
CA GLU A 110 12.96 -4.79 5.05
C GLU A 110 12.70 -4.22 6.46
N VAL A 111 12.61 -2.90 6.56
CA VAL A 111 12.30 -2.18 7.78
C VAL A 111 10.81 -2.35 8.10
N LYS A 112 10.52 -2.99 9.23
CA LYS A 112 9.14 -3.05 9.74
C LYS A 112 8.69 -1.66 10.18
N LYS A 113 7.67 -1.13 9.53
CA LYS A 113 7.05 0.13 9.93
C LYS A 113 6.30 -0.08 11.24
N LYS A 114 6.62 0.72 12.25
CA LYS A 114 5.81 0.73 13.48
C LYS A 114 4.42 1.28 13.13
N PRO A 115 3.35 0.70 13.69
CA PRO A 115 2.03 1.30 13.59
C PRO A 115 2.12 2.74 14.08
N ALA A 116 1.38 3.64 13.43
CA ALA A 116 1.40 5.05 13.76
C ALA A 116 1.12 5.24 15.26
N GLY A 117 2.15 5.56 16.04
CA GLY A 117 1.98 6.04 17.40
C GLY A 117 1.23 7.38 17.35
N PHE A 118 0.48 7.69 18.40
CA PHE A 118 -0.16 8.99 18.55
C PHE A 118 0.91 10.07 18.76
N SER A 119 1.50 10.58 17.68
CA SER A 119 2.42 11.72 17.76
C SER A 119 1.74 12.98 17.22
N ASP A 120 1.86 14.06 17.98
CA ASP A 120 1.33 15.37 17.67
C ASP A 120 1.79 15.92 16.31
N GLY A 121 0.92 16.69 15.69
CA GLY A 121 1.22 17.51 14.52
C GLY A 121 -0.03 17.90 13.75
N ASN A 122 0.08 18.96 12.96
CA ASN A 122 -1.05 19.66 12.36
C ASN A 122 -1.20 19.31 10.87
N SER A 123 -2.42 18.97 10.46
CA SER A 123 -2.92 19.02 9.08
C SER A 123 -3.25 20.48 8.70
N VAL A 124 -3.18 20.83 7.42
CA VAL A 124 -3.50 22.18 6.92
C VAL A 124 -4.96 22.26 6.42
N ILE A 125 -5.70 21.15 6.46
CA ILE A 125 -7.09 21.11 6.02
C ILE A 125 -7.97 21.82 7.04
N GLU A 126 -8.40 23.02 6.65
CA GLU A 126 -9.47 23.77 7.28
C GLU A 126 -10.82 23.27 6.77
N TYR A 127 -11.79 23.14 7.67
CA TYR A 127 -13.14 22.70 7.32
C TYR A 127 -13.90 23.91 6.78
N GLU A 128 -13.96 24.04 5.46
CA GLU A 128 -14.74 25.10 4.83
C GLU A 128 -16.22 24.99 5.23
N ARG A 129 -16.90 26.14 5.28
CA ARG A 129 -18.31 26.22 5.66
C ARG A 129 -19.21 25.39 4.73
N SER A 130 -18.78 25.18 3.48
CA SER A 130 -19.39 24.32 2.46
C SER A 130 -19.49 22.85 2.88
N GLU A 131 -18.47 22.29 3.55
CA GLU A 131 -18.46 20.88 3.99
C GLU A 131 -19.37 20.60 5.20
N ARG A 132 -19.86 21.65 5.88
CA ARG A 132 -20.92 21.52 6.90
C ARG A 132 -22.30 21.37 6.25
N GLU A 133 -22.47 21.85 5.01
CA GLU A 133 -23.74 21.91 4.29
C GLU A 133 -24.01 20.70 3.40
N ASP A 134 -23.03 19.81 3.20
CA ASP A 134 -23.19 18.58 2.42
C ASP A 134 -23.76 17.41 3.24
N PHE A 135 -24.00 17.61 4.54
CA PHE A 135 -24.66 16.60 5.36
C PHE A 135 -26.13 16.46 4.93
N GLY A 136 -26.46 15.33 4.28
CA GLY A 136 -27.80 15.05 3.77
C GLY A 136 -28.04 15.44 2.31
N ARG A 137 -27.03 15.98 1.62
CA ARG A 137 -27.07 16.14 0.16
C ARG A 137 -26.67 14.86 -0.54
N ALA A 138 -27.22 14.65 -1.73
CA ALA A 138 -26.77 13.59 -2.61
C ALA A 138 -25.28 13.78 -2.90
N PHE A 139 -24.46 12.76 -2.66
CA PHE A 139 -23.05 12.80 -3.00
C PHE A 139 -22.81 11.91 -4.22
N GLN A 140 -21.89 12.34 -5.08
CA GLN A 140 -21.39 11.57 -6.21
C GLN A 140 -19.93 11.24 -5.96
N TYR A 141 -19.56 9.98 -6.08
CA TYR A 141 -18.19 9.53 -5.89
C TYR A 141 -17.41 9.64 -7.19
N ASP A 142 -16.46 10.57 -7.25
CA ASP A 142 -15.55 10.70 -8.39
C ASP A 142 -14.43 9.65 -8.28
N ARG A 143 -14.74 8.46 -8.81
CA ARG A 143 -13.81 7.33 -8.88
C ARG A 143 -12.52 7.69 -9.61
N LEU A 144 -12.62 8.46 -10.69
CA LEU A 144 -11.47 8.85 -11.48
C LEU A 144 -10.55 9.77 -10.69
N ALA A 145 -11.09 10.76 -9.97
CA ALA A 145 -10.30 11.64 -9.12
C ALA A 145 -9.61 10.88 -7.98
N ALA A 146 -10.27 9.89 -7.38
CA ALA A 146 -9.65 9.03 -6.37
C ALA A 146 -8.47 8.22 -6.94
N VAL A 147 -8.64 7.62 -8.12
CA VAL A 147 -7.57 6.88 -8.81
C VAL A 147 -6.42 7.80 -9.23
N GLN A 148 -6.71 8.98 -9.79
CA GLN A 148 -5.69 9.97 -10.14
C GLN A 148 -4.90 10.43 -8.91
N TYR A 149 -5.56 10.60 -7.78
CA TYR A 149 -4.89 10.90 -6.53
C TYR A 149 -3.97 9.75 -6.11
N ALA A 150 -4.47 8.51 -6.15
CA ALA A 150 -3.68 7.33 -5.82
C ALA A 150 -2.44 7.19 -6.71
N GLU A 151 -2.58 7.39 -8.02
CA GLU A 151 -1.48 7.38 -9.00
C GLU A 151 -0.48 8.52 -8.78
N LYS A 152 -0.93 9.67 -8.28
CA LYS A 152 -0.06 10.82 -8.03
C LYS A 152 0.76 10.68 -6.74
N PHE A 153 0.19 10.06 -5.70
CA PHE A 153 0.72 10.08 -4.34
C PHE A 153 1.17 8.71 -3.80
N TRP A 154 1.13 7.63 -4.59
CA TRP A 154 1.52 6.29 -4.14
C TRP A 154 2.90 6.21 -3.45
N ASN A 155 3.88 7.01 -3.90
CA ASN A 155 5.25 7.05 -3.35
C ASN A 155 5.62 8.36 -2.65
N LYS A 156 4.68 9.31 -2.49
CA LYS A 156 4.98 10.61 -1.89
C LYS A 156 3.85 11.10 -1.01
N ARG A 157 4.23 11.78 0.05
CA ARG A 157 3.33 12.16 1.14
C ARG A 157 2.72 13.51 0.78
N ASN A 158 1.39 13.63 0.79
CA ASN A 158 0.74 14.91 0.51
C ASN A 158 0.87 15.83 1.74
N PRO A 159 1.55 16.99 1.65
CA PRO A 159 1.75 17.89 2.78
C PRO A 159 0.46 18.57 3.29
N ALA A 160 -0.63 18.55 2.51
CA ALA A 160 -1.91 19.07 2.96
C ALA A 160 -2.47 18.28 4.17
N TYR A 161 -2.10 17.01 4.30
CA TYR A 161 -2.56 16.12 5.37
C TYR A 161 -1.46 15.83 6.38
N LYS A 162 -1.84 15.49 7.61
CA LYS A 162 -0.92 14.85 8.56
C LYS A 162 -0.51 13.49 7.98
N ASN A 163 0.79 13.23 7.92
CA ASN A 163 1.36 11.97 7.44
C ASN A 163 1.90 11.14 8.61
N PHE A 164 1.87 9.81 8.44
CA PHE A 164 2.26 8.83 9.45
C PHE A 164 3.32 7.85 8.91
N SER A 165 4.01 7.13 9.80
CA SER A 165 4.94 6.07 9.41
C SER A 165 4.22 4.85 8.83
N ASP A 166 3.10 4.49 9.44
CA ASP A 166 2.10 3.56 8.90
C ASP A 166 0.96 4.41 8.35
N ASN A 167 0.90 4.53 7.03
CA ASN A 167 0.10 5.55 6.34
C ASN A 167 -1.00 4.94 5.47
N CYS A 168 -1.21 3.62 5.49
CA CYS A 168 -2.05 2.92 4.52
C CYS A 168 -3.45 3.55 4.49
N THR A 169 -4.11 3.56 5.63
CA THR A 169 -5.49 4.05 5.79
C THR A 169 -5.58 5.56 5.63
N ASN A 170 -4.56 6.30 6.05
CA ASN A 170 -4.51 7.75 5.84
C ASN A 170 -4.45 8.08 4.34
N PHE A 171 -3.61 7.38 3.58
CA PHE A 171 -3.54 7.51 2.13
C PHE A 171 -4.84 7.11 1.45
N ILE A 172 -5.45 5.98 1.83
CA ILE A 172 -6.74 5.58 1.26
C ILE A 172 -7.82 6.63 1.57
N SER A 173 -7.83 7.18 2.78
CA SER A 173 -8.77 8.24 3.14
C SER A 173 -8.55 9.50 2.31
N GLN A 174 -7.30 9.86 2.03
CA GLN A 174 -7.00 10.97 1.11
C GLN A 174 -7.49 10.70 -0.31
N CYS A 175 -7.36 9.46 -0.81
CA CYS A 175 -7.88 9.09 -2.14
C CYS A 175 -9.40 9.20 -2.19
N LEU A 176 -10.10 8.69 -1.18
CA LEU A 176 -11.57 8.77 -1.09
C LEU A 176 -12.04 10.24 -0.99
N HIS A 177 -11.32 11.05 -0.22
CA HIS A 177 -11.61 12.48 -0.10
C HIS A 177 -11.38 13.24 -1.41
N ALA A 178 -10.31 12.92 -2.13
CA ALA A 178 -10.08 13.46 -3.48
C ALA A 178 -11.20 13.06 -4.45
N GLY A 179 -11.77 11.86 -4.28
CA GLY A 179 -12.98 11.39 -4.96
C GLY A 179 -14.29 12.00 -4.44
N LYS A 180 -14.25 13.10 -3.67
CA LYS A 180 -15.41 13.84 -3.17
C LYS A 180 -16.29 13.10 -2.17
N ALA A 181 -15.76 12.05 -1.53
CA ALA A 181 -16.45 11.43 -0.41
C ALA A 181 -16.57 12.43 0.76
N PRO A 182 -17.78 12.70 1.28
CA PRO A 182 -17.98 13.73 2.30
C PRO A 182 -17.52 13.25 3.68
N MET A 183 -16.78 14.11 4.37
CA MET A 183 -16.38 13.88 5.76
C MET A 183 -17.55 14.09 6.74
N ARG A 184 -17.60 13.33 7.84
CA ARG A 184 -18.63 13.51 8.88
C ARG A 184 -18.20 12.95 10.23
N GLY A 185 -18.88 13.36 11.30
CA GLY A 185 -18.73 12.81 12.67
C GLY A 185 -17.69 13.49 13.56
N HIS A 186 -17.07 14.57 13.08
CA HIS A 186 -16.26 15.47 13.91
C HIS A 186 -17.11 16.08 15.05
N PRO A 187 -16.57 16.30 16.28
CA PRO A 187 -15.15 16.14 16.67
C PRO A 187 -14.80 14.79 17.31
N ASN A 188 -15.74 13.85 17.43
CA ASN A 188 -15.48 12.62 18.16
C ASN A 188 -14.61 11.67 17.32
N ARG A 189 -13.41 11.36 17.80
CA ARG A 189 -12.44 10.49 17.11
C ARG A 189 -12.93 9.06 16.92
N GLY A 190 -13.82 8.59 17.80
CA GLY A 190 -14.43 7.26 17.71
C GLY A 190 -15.56 7.15 16.69
N SER A 191 -15.99 8.25 16.07
CA SER A 191 -17.16 8.26 15.18
C SER A 191 -16.92 8.98 13.87
N GLY A 192 -17.60 8.52 12.83
CA GLY A 192 -17.55 9.14 11.50
C GLY A 192 -16.29 8.77 10.73
N TRP A 193 -15.95 9.63 9.76
CA TRP A 193 -14.76 9.56 8.92
C TRP A 193 -14.38 10.99 8.54
N TRP A 194 -13.25 11.47 9.08
CA TRP A 194 -12.80 12.85 8.97
C TRP A 194 -11.35 13.05 9.47
N MET A 195 -10.69 14.08 8.95
CA MET A 195 -9.43 14.66 9.46
C MET A 195 -9.54 16.19 9.44
N LYS A 196 -9.07 16.87 10.49
CA LYS A 196 -8.99 18.35 10.59
C LYS A 196 -7.80 18.77 11.41
N ALA A 197 -7.05 19.77 10.97
CA ALA A 197 -5.98 20.40 11.76
C ALA A 197 -5.21 19.37 12.62
N SER A 198 -5.30 19.44 13.94
CA SER A 198 -4.60 18.57 14.89
C SER A 198 -5.32 17.27 15.29
N SER A 199 -6.48 16.94 14.69
CA SER A 199 -7.30 15.79 15.10
C SER A 199 -7.95 15.04 13.93
N TRP A 200 -8.28 13.78 14.15
CA TRP A 200 -8.87 12.89 13.15
C TRP A 200 -9.62 11.74 13.80
N SER A 201 -10.58 11.20 13.07
CA SER A 201 -11.26 9.95 13.39
C SER A 201 -10.34 8.74 13.26
N TYR A 202 -10.57 7.69 14.05
CA TYR A 202 -9.83 6.44 13.92
C TYR A 202 -10.03 5.79 12.55
N SER A 203 -11.23 5.87 11.98
CA SER A 203 -11.54 5.35 10.64
C SER A 203 -10.76 6.06 9.52
N TRP A 204 -10.23 7.26 9.75
CA TRP A 204 -9.37 7.95 8.79
C TRP A 204 -7.94 7.37 8.76
N THR A 205 -7.42 6.87 9.90
CA THR A 205 -5.99 6.50 10.01
C THR A 205 -5.74 5.04 10.39
N VAL A 206 -6.74 4.28 10.83
CA VAL A 206 -6.58 2.90 11.31
C VAL A 206 -7.39 1.93 10.46
N ALA A 207 -6.72 0.90 9.91
CA ALA A 207 -7.30 -0.04 8.96
C ALA A 207 -8.56 -0.75 9.51
N HIS A 208 -8.47 -1.29 10.72
CA HIS A 208 -9.62 -1.94 11.37
C HIS A 208 -10.81 -0.98 11.53
N SER A 209 -10.55 0.26 11.97
CA SER A 209 -11.61 1.26 12.13
C SER A 209 -12.22 1.68 10.79
N MET A 210 -11.42 1.78 9.72
CA MET A 210 -11.92 2.03 8.37
C MET A 210 -12.81 0.90 7.87
N LYS A 211 -12.37 -0.35 8.02
CA LYS A 211 -13.16 -1.54 7.65
C LYS A 211 -14.52 -1.53 8.36
N MET A 212 -14.53 -1.26 9.66
CA MET A 212 -15.78 -1.21 10.44
C MET A 212 -16.66 -0.04 10.02
N TYR A 213 -16.07 1.13 9.72
CA TYR A 213 -16.80 2.27 9.19
C TYR A 213 -17.45 1.96 7.83
N LEU A 214 -16.70 1.42 6.86
CA LEU A 214 -17.22 1.09 5.53
C LEU A 214 -18.34 0.04 5.60
N ALA A 215 -18.23 -0.95 6.48
CA ALA A 215 -19.26 -1.97 6.67
C ALA A 215 -20.58 -1.44 7.27
N GLN A 216 -20.52 -0.36 8.05
CA GLN A 216 -21.67 0.13 8.83
C GLN A 216 -22.24 1.47 8.36
N SER A 217 -21.45 2.28 7.65
CA SER A 217 -21.83 3.64 7.28
C SER A 217 -23.07 3.65 6.38
N LYS A 218 -24.08 4.44 6.80
CA LYS A 218 -25.34 4.63 6.06
C LYS A 218 -25.51 6.03 5.47
N ALA A 219 -24.53 6.92 5.66
CA ALA A 219 -24.56 8.30 5.19
C ALA A 219 -23.16 8.79 4.83
N GLY A 220 -23.07 9.74 3.91
CA GLY A 220 -21.79 10.24 3.38
C GLY A 220 -21.02 9.15 2.65
N LEU A 221 -19.72 9.00 2.92
CA LEU A 221 -18.94 7.85 2.44
C LEU A 221 -19.62 6.53 2.85
N ARG A 222 -20.08 5.77 1.84
CA ARG A 222 -20.77 4.49 1.98
C ARG A 222 -20.12 3.46 1.07
N ALA A 223 -20.24 2.20 1.46
CA ALA A 223 -19.80 1.09 0.65
C ALA A 223 -20.74 -0.10 0.84
N VAL A 224 -20.74 -0.98 -0.15
CA VAL A 224 -21.31 -2.32 -0.06
C VAL A 224 -20.15 -3.30 -0.01
N GLN A 225 -20.19 -4.22 0.95
CA GLN A 225 -19.21 -5.30 0.98
C GLN A 225 -19.58 -6.32 -0.11
N VAL A 226 -18.64 -6.60 -1.01
CA VAL A 226 -18.78 -7.60 -2.07
C VAL A 226 -18.03 -8.88 -1.70
N SER A 227 -18.34 -9.98 -2.36
CA SER A 227 -17.85 -11.32 -1.98
C SER A 227 -16.50 -11.66 -2.60
N ARG A 228 -16.18 -11.05 -3.75
CA ARG A 228 -15.05 -11.39 -4.60
C ARG A 228 -14.27 -10.15 -5.03
N ALA A 229 -12.96 -10.30 -5.22
CA ALA A 229 -12.10 -9.22 -5.66
C ALA A 229 -12.47 -8.72 -7.07
N GLU A 230 -12.96 -9.62 -7.93
CA GLU A 230 -13.40 -9.34 -9.30
C GLU A 230 -14.61 -8.40 -9.38
N GLU A 231 -15.38 -8.28 -8.31
CA GLU A 231 -16.53 -7.37 -8.24
C GLU A 231 -16.09 -5.92 -8.01
N LEU A 232 -14.85 -5.70 -7.59
CA LEU A 232 -14.32 -4.36 -7.33
C LEU A 232 -14.03 -3.62 -8.64
N MET A 233 -14.09 -2.30 -8.57
CA MET A 233 -13.79 -1.37 -9.64
C MET A 233 -12.71 -0.38 -9.19
N PRO A 234 -12.01 0.29 -10.12
CA PRO A 234 -11.14 1.41 -9.76
C PRO A 234 -11.87 2.43 -8.86
N GLY A 235 -11.21 2.82 -7.77
CA GLY A 235 -11.77 3.61 -6.67
C GLY A 235 -12.30 2.78 -5.49
N ASP A 236 -12.44 1.46 -5.62
CA ASP A 236 -12.88 0.60 -4.53
C ASP A 236 -11.74 0.19 -3.58
N ILE A 237 -12.11 -0.27 -2.39
CA ILE A 237 -11.16 -0.49 -1.28
C ILE A 237 -11.07 -1.97 -0.92
N ILE A 238 -9.85 -2.42 -0.63
CA ILE A 238 -9.57 -3.72 -0.03
C ILE A 238 -8.98 -3.51 1.35
N CYS A 239 -9.53 -4.19 2.36
CA CYS A 239 -8.95 -4.30 3.69
C CYS A 239 -8.35 -5.69 3.89
N TYR A 240 -7.17 -5.76 4.49
CA TYR A 240 -6.43 -6.99 4.76
C TYR A 240 -6.29 -7.23 6.26
N ASP A 241 -6.56 -8.45 6.67
CA ASP A 241 -6.23 -9.02 7.97
C ASP A 241 -5.18 -10.10 7.72
N PHE A 242 -3.92 -9.77 7.95
CA PHE A 242 -2.80 -10.63 7.54
C PHE A 242 -2.73 -11.89 8.38
N GLU A 243 -3.02 -11.80 9.67
CA GLU A 243 -2.94 -12.89 10.63
C GLU A 243 -4.22 -13.75 10.67
N GLY A 244 -5.33 -13.24 10.16
CA GLY A 244 -6.63 -13.90 10.18
C GLY A 244 -7.27 -13.92 11.58
N ASP A 245 -6.91 -12.97 12.44
CA ASP A 245 -7.38 -12.88 13.84
C ASP A 245 -8.64 -12.01 14.00
N GLY A 246 -9.16 -11.48 12.89
CA GLY A 246 -10.29 -10.56 12.82
C GLY A 246 -9.90 -9.08 12.88
N ARG A 247 -8.63 -8.76 13.13
CA ARG A 247 -8.12 -7.39 13.24
C ARG A 247 -7.39 -6.95 11.96
N PHE A 248 -8.17 -6.42 11.02
CA PHE A 248 -7.64 -5.78 9.81
C PHE A 248 -6.54 -4.73 10.07
N ASN A 249 -5.39 -4.89 9.41
CA ASN A 249 -4.15 -4.15 9.65
C ASN A 249 -3.72 -3.31 8.44
N HIS A 250 -4.25 -3.58 7.25
CA HIS A 250 -3.85 -2.87 6.03
C HIS A 250 -5.04 -2.53 5.13
N THR A 251 -4.88 -1.46 4.34
CA THR A 251 -5.86 -1.03 3.34
C THR A 251 -5.17 -0.61 2.05
N ALA A 252 -5.81 -0.92 0.92
CA ALA A 252 -5.34 -0.53 -0.42
C ALA A 252 -6.53 -0.07 -1.28
N ILE A 253 -6.26 0.75 -2.29
CA ILE A 253 -7.24 1.23 -3.27
C ILE A 253 -7.00 0.56 -4.61
N VAL A 254 -8.07 0.08 -5.24
CA VAL A 254 -8.05 -0.43 -6.61
C VAL A 254 -7.85 0.72 -7.57
N VAL A 255 -6.83 0.65 -8.42
CA VAL A 255 -6.53 1.69 -9.42
C VAL A 255 -6.72 1.21 -10.85
N ALA A 256 -6.62 -0.10 -11.07
CA ALA A 256 -6.81 -0.73 -12.36
C ALA A 256 -7.28 -2.17 -12.18
N LYS A 257 -7.58 -2.83 -13.30
CA LYS A 257 -7.79 -4.27 -13.36
C LYS A 257 -6.85 -4.86 -14.40
N ASP A 258 -6.31 -6.02 -14.07
CA ASP A 258 -5.56 -6.83 -15.02
C ASP A 258 -6.53 -7.48 -16.04
N LYS A 259 -5.99 -8.15 -17.04
CA LYS A 259 -6.77 -8.78 -18.12
C LYS A 259 -7.57 -9.99 -17.67
N SER A 260 -7.27 -10.52 -16.48
CA SER A 260 -8.09 -11.53 -15.83
C SER A 260 -9.21 -10.92 -14.97
N ASN A 261 -9.46 -9.61 -15.10
CA ASN A 261 -10.44 -8.85 -14.33
C ASN A 261 -10.15 -8.85 -12.81
N MET A 262 -8.88 -9.04 -12.43
CA MET A 262 -8.44 -8.99 -11.05
C MET A 262 -7.90 -7.58 -10.71
N PRO A 263 -8.13 -7.07 -9.49
CA PRO A 263 -7.67 -5.72 -9.14
C PRO A 263 -6.14 -5.56 -9.10
N LEU A 264 -5.67 -4.40 -9.55
CA LEU A 264 -4.34 -3.87 -9.28
C LEU A 264 -4.49 -2.69 -8.32
N VAL A 265 -3.64 -2.61 -7.30
CA VAL A 265 -3.81 -1.70 -6.17
C VAL A 265 -2.62 -0.80 -5.92
N ASN A 266 -2.91 0.38 -5.38
CA ASN A 266 -1.90 1.26 -4.78
C ASN A 266 -2.09 1.28 -3.26
N ALA A 267 -0.97 1.42 -2.54
CA ALA A 267 -0.97 1.58 -1.09
C ALA A 267 0.25 2.37 -0.62
N GLN A 268 0.15 2.92 0.60
CA GLN A 268 1.21 3.75 1.19
C GLN A 268 1.46 3.37 2.65
N THR A 269 2.40 2.46 2.89
CA THR A 269 3.08 2.12 4.16
C THR A 269 4.35 1.39 3.75
N TYR A 270 4.12 0.40 2.87
CA TYR A 270 5.05 -0.10 1.88
C TYR A 270 4.56 0.43 0.53
N ASP A 271 5.24 1.47 0.03
CA ASP A 271 4.77 2.24 -1.13
C ASP A 271 4.74 1.33 -2.35
N SER A 272 3.54 1.17 -2.93
CA SER A 272 3.31 0.25 -4.03
C SER A 272 2.33 0.86 -5.04
N ARG A 273 2.61 0.61 -6.32
CA ARG A 273 1.79 1.03 -7.45
C ARG A 273 1.49 -0.14 -8.36
N MET A 274 0.22 -0.30 -8.72
CA MET A 274 -0.29 -1.36 -9.59
C MET A 274 0.12 -2.78 -9.14
N ARG A 275 0.28 -2.99 -7.83
CA ARG A 275 0.58 -4.30 -7.24
C ARG A 275 -0.64 -5.20 -7.37
N TYR A 276 -0.42 -6.50 -7.54
CA TYR A 276 -1.52 -7.45 -7.52
C TYR A 276 -2.21 -7.50 -6.15
N TRP A 277 -3.55 -7.48 -6.15
CA TRP A 277 -4.36 -7.32 -4.95
C TRP A 277 -4.18 -8.40 -3.88
N SER A 278 -3.75 -9.62 -4.21
CA SER A 278 -3.75 -10.71 -3.22
C SER A 278 -2.73 -10.48 -2.09
N TYR A 279 -1.71 -9.64 -2.31
CA TYR A 279 -0.65 -9.35 -1.34
C TYR A 279 0.16 -10.61 -0.90
N GLU A 280 0.07 -11.72 -1.63
CA GLU A 280 0.80 -12.97 -1.36
C GLU A 280 2.33 -12.77 -1.42
N ASP A 281 2.78 -11.80 -2.21
CA ASP A 281 4.17 -11.38 -2.34
C ASP A 281 4.61 -10.36 -1.28
N SER A 282 3.91 -10.27 -0.15
CA SER A 282 4.24 -9.35 0.96
C SER A 282 5.10 -10.01 2.02
N THR A 283 5.94 -9.23 2.69
CA THR A 283 6.62 -9.63 3.93
C THR A 283 5.65 -9.81 5.10
N ALA A 284 4.44 -9.23 5.01
CA ALA A 284 3.37 -9.41 6.00
C ALA A 284 2.42 -10.58 5.68
N TYR A 285 2.57 -11.23 4.52
CA TYR A 285 1.67 -12.33 4.12
C TYR A 285 1.72 -13.49 5.10
N THR A 286 0.54 -14.05 5.41
CA THR A 286 0.41 -15.37 6.03
C THR A 286 -0.66 -16.17 5.29
N PRO A 287 -0.61 -17.52 5.33
CA PRO A 287 -1.69 -18.35 4.79
C PRO A 287 -3.07 -18.12 5.43
N SER A 288 -3.10 -17.48 6.61
CA SER A 288 -4.33 -17.14 7.33
C SER A 288 -4.96 -15.83 6.86
N ILE A 289 -4.37 -15.13 5.89
CA ILE A 289 -4.86 -13.83 5.42
C ILE A 289 -6.36 -13.85 5.11
N ARG A 290 -7.06 -12.78 5.49
CA ARG A 290 -8.47 -12.53 5.18
C ARG A 290 -8.61 -11.17 4.51
N TYR A 291 -9.65 -11.07 3.67
CA TYR A 291 -9.95 -9.88 2.90
C TYR A 291 -11.35 -9.38 3.20
N ALA A 292 -11.54 -8.06 3.14
CA ALA A 292 -12.85 -7.45 3.02
C ALA A 292 -12.84 -6.51 1.82
N PHE A 293 -13.74 -6.77 0.87
CA PHE A 293 -13.85 -6.05 -0.39
C PHE A 293 -14.99 -5.06 -0.32
N PHE A 294 -14.72 -3.77 -0.53
CA PHE A 294 -15.72 -2.70 -0.40
C PHE A 294 -15.89 -1.95 -1.71
N HIS A 295 -17.06 -2.12 -2.33
CA HIS A 295 -17.49 -1.31 -3.45
C HIS A 295 -18.05 0.02 -2.94
N ILE A 296 -17.44 1.15 -3.32
CA ILE A 296 -17.89 2.47 -2.88
C ILE A 296 -19.16 2.88 -3.63
N THR A 297 -20.20 3.22 -2.88
CA THR A 297 -21.52 3.57 -3.45
C THR A 297 -21.85 5.03 -3.21
N ASP A 298 -22.53 5.65 -4.16
CA ASP A 298 -22.96 7.04 -4.10
C ASP A 298 -24.46 7.17 -4.40
N ASP A 299 -24.97 8.40 -4.55
CA ASP A 299 -26.40 8.64 -4.81
C ASP A 299 -26.78 8.67 -6.30
N THR A 300 -25.85 8.36 -7.21
CA THR A 300 -26.11 8.39 -8.66
C THR A 300 -26.81 7.15 -9.18
N THR A 301 -26.87 6.08 -8.39
CA THR A 301 -27.41 4.75 -8.77
C THR A 301 -28.77 4.45 -8.13
N LYS A 302 -29.57 5.49 -7.82
CA LYS A 302 -30.99 5.29 -7.46
C LYS A 302 -31.80 4.96 -8.71
N GLU A 303 -31.84 3.68 -9.08
CA GLU A 303 -32.96 3.08 -9.82
C GLU A 303 -33.94 2.42 -8.86
#